data_AF-A0AAV9UV72-F1
#
_entry.id   AF-A0AAV9UV72-F1
#
_cell.length_a   1.000
_cell.length_b   1.000
_cell.length_c   1.000
_cell.angle_alpha   90.00
_cell.angle_beta   90.00
_cell.angle_gamma   90.00
#
_symmetry.space_group_name_H-M   'P 1'
#
loop_
_entity.id
_entity.type
_entity.pdbx_description
1 polymer ?
#
loop_
_entity_poly.entity_id
_entity_poly.type
_entity_poly.pdbx_seq_one_letter_code
_entity_poly.pdbx_strand_id
1 'polypeptide(L)'
;MKFDAITLGRVFLYAFILWSAFDRYILPKLYVFDPVRLQEICKESIDLHGEESANYNRTLLFNDLAARLQKEYPKYVAEIRWDEWVFNNAGNAMGAMVLLHASVSEYLIIFGTPLGTEGHTGIHMADDYFTILTGQETFFYAGEVDTRVFKPGDQNHMRRGDKAQYALKGFALELAQGCIPCMLPFGFLEAVTSTMDYQSFGRTVWITARHMGQNLLQGKI
;
A
#
# COMPACT_ATOMS: atom_id res chain seq x y z
N MET A 1 -23.37 -36.26 0.94
CA MET A 1 -22.20 -36.30 0.01
C MET A 1 -20.95 -36.59 0.82
N LYS A 2 -20.29 -37.74 0.62
CA LYS A 2 -18.94 -37.97 1.16
C LYS A 2 -17.95 -37.46 0.11
N PHE A 3 -17.28 -36.35 0.37
CA PHE A 3 -16.16 -35.94 -0.48
C PHE A 3 -15.00 -36.90 -0.20
N ASP A 4 -14.61 -37.70 -1.19
CA ASP A 4 -13.37 -38.46 -1.08
C ASP A 4 -12.17 -37.50 -1.15
N ALA A 5 -11.09 -37.84 -0.44
CA ALA A 5 -9.91 -36.97 -0.34
C ALA A 5 -9.28 -36.66 -1.71
N ILE A 6 -9.45 -37.56 -2.69
CA ILE A 6 -8.93 -37.42 -4.05
C ILE A 6 -9.71 -36.34 -4.81
N THR A 7 -11.02 -36.31 -4.67
CA THR A 7 -11.92 -35.32 -5.26
C THR A 7 -11.66 -33.95 -4.65
N LEU A 8 -11.50 -33.88 -3.33
CA LEU A 8 -11.13 -32.64 -2.65
C LEU A 8 -9.76 -32.13 -3.13
N GLY A 9 -8.77 -33.02 -3.22
CA GLY A 9 -7.44 -32.67 -3.74
C GLY A 9 -7.48 -32.16 -5.19
N ARG A 10 -8.30 -32.75 -6.05
CA ARG A 10 -8.51 -32.27 -7.42
C ARG A 10 -9.16 -30.88 -7.46
N VAL A 11 -10.19 -30.65 -6.64
CA VAL A 11 -10.85 -29.33 -6.55
C VAL A 11 -9.85 -28.26 -6.14
N PHE A 12 -9.01 -28.51 -5.13
CA PHE A 12 -7.97 -27.57 -4.73
C PHE A 12 -6.94 -27.33 -5.83
N LEU A 13 -6.50 -28.39 -6.52
CA LEU A 13 -5.56 -28.25 -7.62
C LEU A 13 -6.15 -27.41 -8.77
N TYR A 14 -7.40 -27.65 -9.16
CA TYR A 14 -8.05 -26.86 -10.20
C TYR A 14 -8.27 -25.40 -9.77
N ALA A 15 -8.73 -25.17 -8.54
CA ALA A 15 -8.88 -23.82 -8.00
C ALA A 15 -7.53 -23.09 -7.98
N PHE A 16 -6.45 -23.75 -7.57
CA PHE A 16 -5.10 -23.20 -7.59
C PHE A 16 -4.65 -22.84 -9.01
N ILE A 17 -4.80 -23.75 -9.98
CA ILE A 17 -4.43 -23.47 -11.38
C ILE A 17 -5.23 -22.30 -11.95
N LEU A 18 -6.55 -22.28 -11.73
CA LEU A 18 -7.41 -21.19 -12.20
C LEU A 18 -7.02 -19.86 -11.55
N TRP A 19 -6.78 -19.86 -10.24
CA TRP A 19 -6.30 -18.68 -9.52
C TRP A 19 -4.95 -18.21 -10.06
N SER A 20 -3.96 -19.09 -10.20
CA SER A 20 -2.64 -18.73 -10.73
C SER A 20 -2.71 -18.19 -12.16
N ALA A 21 -3.60 -18.73 -13.01
CA ALA A 21 -3.80 -18.22 -14.36
C ALA A 21 -4.49 -16.83 -14.34
N PHE A 22 -5.52 -16.65 -13.53
CA PHE A 22 -6.19 -15.37 -13.35
C PHE A 22 -5.21 -14.31 -12.83
N ASP A 23 -4.53 -14.59 -11.74
CA ASP A 23 -3.56 -13.73 -11.06
C ASP A 23 -2.40 -13.32 -11.98
N ARG A 24 -1.91 -14.23 -12.83
CA ARG A 24 -0.78 -13.92 -13.73
C ARG A 24 -1.17 -13.21 -15.02
N TYR A 25 -2.35 -13.50 -15.59
CA TYR A 25 -2.68 -13.09 -16.96
C TYR A 25 -3.88 -12.14 -17.08
N ILE A 26 -4.74 -12.09 -16.06
CA ILE A 26 -5.97 -11.30 -16.06
C ILE A 26 -5.87 -10.16 -15.06
N LEU A 27 -5.48 -10.45 -13.81
CA LEU A 27 -5.43 -9.46 -12.73
C LEU A 27 -4.63 -8.20 -13.09
N PRO A 28 -3.43 -8.28 -13.72
CA PRO A 28 -2.66 -7.08 -14.05
C PRO A 28 -3.31 -6.18 -15.10
N LYS A 29 -4.24 -6.72 -15.91
CA LYS A 29 -5.00 -5.95 -16.89
C LYS A 29 -6.19 -5.21 -16.28
N LEU A 30 -6.53 -5.55 -15.04
CA LEU A 30 -7.60 -4.91 -14.27
C LEU A 30 -7.07 -3.79 -13.38
N TYR A 31 -5.75 -3.57 -13.34
CA TYR A 31 -5.15 -2.49 -12.59
C TYR A 31 -5.53 -1.14 -13.21
N VAL A 32 -5.85 -0.20 -12.33
CA VAL A 32 -6.25 1.16 -12.70
C VAL A 32 -5.07 2.12 -12.59
N PHE A 33 -4.19 1.89 -11.63
CA PHE A 33 -3.08 2.79 -11.37
C PHE A 33 -1.84 2.40 -12.15
N ASP A 34 -1.24 3.37 -12.82
CA ASP A 34 0.10 3.25 -13.39
C ASP A 34 1.12 3.80 -12.38
N PRO A 35 2.05 2.97 -11.85
CA PRO A 35 3.06 3.40 -10.89
C PRO A 35 3.93 4.56 -11.38
N VAL A 36 4.24 4.61 -12.68
CA VAL A 36 5.05 5.68 -13.27
C VAL A 36 4.27 6.99 -13.26
N ARG A 37 3.01 6.93 -13.70
CA ARG A 37 2.14 8.11 -13.69
C ARG A 37 1.87 8.63 -12.28
N LEU A 38 1.68 7.75 -11.29
CA LEU A 38 1.58 8.16 -9.89
C LEU A 38 2.86 8.87 -9.41
N GLN A 39 4.04 8.36 -9.78
CA GLN A 39 5.31 8.98 -9.42
C GLN A 39 5.43 10.40 -10.00
N GLU A 40 5.01 10.61 -11.24
CA GLU A 40 4.98 11.93 -11.87
C GLU A 40 4.08 12.90 -11.09
N ILE A 41 2.86 12.47 -10.74
CA ILE A 41 1.92 13.29 -9.97
C ILE A 41 2.49 13.64 -8.59
N CYS A 42 3.16 12.69 -7.92
CA CYS A 42 3.87 12.96 -6.67
C CYS A 42 4.93 14.06 -6.85
N LYS A 43 5.77 13.97 -7.90
CA LYS A 43 6.80 14.97 -8.19
C LYS A 43 6.20 16.35 -8.42
N GLU A 44 5.08 16.45 -9.16
CA GLU A 44 4.39 17.72 -9.37
C GLU A 44 3.98 18.40 -8.04
N SER A 45 3.46 17.63 -7.07
CA SER A 45 3.11 18.16 -5.75
C SER A 45 4.35 18.48 -4.90
N ILE A 46 5.41 17.65 -4.99
CA ILE A 46 6.68 17.87 -4.29
C ILE A 46 7.36 19.15 -4.77
N ASP A 47 7.35 19.44 -6.07
CA ASP A 47 7.95 20.66 -6.63
C ASP A 47 7.28 21.92 -6.05
N LEU A 48 5.98 21.85 -5.74
CA LEU A 48 5.22 22.97 -5.18
C LEU A 48 5.30 23.08 -3.66
N HIS A 49 5.30 21.95 -2.94
CA HIS A 49 5.08 21.91 -1.49
C HIS A 49 6.07 21.04 -0.71
N GLY A 50 7.06 20.46 -1.39
CA GLY A 50 8.10 19.59 -0.83
C GLY A 50 9.15 20.34 -0.02
N GLU A 51 10.07 19.60 0.60
CA GLU A 51 11.04 20.11 1.58
C GLU A 51 12.01 21.15 0.99
N GLU A 52 12.25 21.11 -0.32
CA GLU A 52 13.11 22.07 -1.03
C GLU A 52 12.33 23.26 -1.63
N SER A 53 10.99 23.25 -1.58
CA SER A 53 10.15 24.33 -2.08
C SER A 53 10.08 25.51 -1.09
N ALA A 54 9.97 26.73 -1.62
CA ALA A 54 9.70 27.93 -0.84
C ALA A 54 8.38 27.87 -0.05
N ASN A 55 7.41 27.06 -0.49
CA ASN A 55 6.10 26.88 0.14
C ASN A 55 6.00 25.55 0.89
N TYR A 56 7.10 25.06 1.44
CA TYR A 56 7.16 23.77 2.13
C TYR A 56 6.06 23.65 3.21
N ASN A 57 5.16 22.70 3.00
CA ASN A 57 4.12 22.37 3.96
C ASN A 57 3.57 20.97 3.66
N ARG A 58 3.77 20.01 4.57
CA ARG A 58 3.33 18.62 4.39
C ARG A 58 1.82 18.47 4.23
N THR A 59 1.04 19.25 4.96
CA THR A 59 -0.43 19.22 4.85
C THR A 59 -0.88 19.71 3.48
N LEU A 60 -0.28 20.78 2.96
CA LEU A 60 -0.58 21.26 1.61
C LEU A 60 -0.11 20.28 0.54
N LEU A 61 1.06 19.66 0.72
CA LEU A 61 1.56 18.60 -0.15
C LEU A 61 0.55 17.45 -0.28
N PHE A 62 0.05 16.92 0.85
CA PHE A 62 -0.89 15.81 0.83
C PHE A 62 -2.26 16.20 0.26
N ASN A 63 -2.73 17.42 0.55
CA ASN A 63 -4.00 17.92 0.00
C ASN A 63 -3.91 18.12 -1.52
N ASP A 64 -2.83 18.74 -2.02
CA ASP A 64 -2.61 18.95 -3.46
C ASP A 64 -2.47 17.60 -4.19
N LEU A 65 -1.67 16.67 -3.64
CA LEU A 65 -1.52 15.33 -4.18
C LEU A 65 -2.85 14.60 -4.26
N ALA A 66 -3.62 14.56 -3.17
CA ALA A 66 -4.93 13.90 -3.16
C ALA A 66 -5.89 14.54 -4.17
N ALA A 67 -5.87 15.87 -4.32
CA ALA A 67 -6.71 16.57 -5.30
C ALA A 67 -6.30 16.24 -6.75
N ARG A 68 -5.00 16.15 -7.05
CA ARG A 68 -4.51 15.74 -8.38
C ARG A 68 -4.88 14.30 -8.70
N LEU A 69 -4.69 13.39 -7.74
CA LEU A 69 -5.07 11.98 -7.87
C LEU A 69 -6.58 11.83 -8.07
N GLN A 70 -7.40 12.59 -7.34
CA GLN A 70 -8.85 12.62 -7.54
C GLN A 70 -9.23 13.12 -8.92
N LYS A 71 -8.53 14.13 -9.44
CA LYS A 71 -8.78 14.66 -10.79
C LYS A 71 -8.42 13.65 -11.88
N GLU A 72 -7.32 12.93 -11.71
CA GLU A 72 -6.85 11.91 -12.67
C GLU A 72 -7.72 10.64 -12.62
N TYR A 73 -8.09 10.19 -11.41
CA TYR A 73 -8.81 8.94 -11.15
C TYR A 73 -10.13 9.17 -10.38
N PRO A 74 -11.08 9.97 -10.91
CA PRO A 74 -12.22 10.47 -10.14
C PRO A 74 -13.20 9.42 -9.64
N LYS A 75 -13.15 8.21 -10.20
CA LYS A 75 -13.98 7.07 -9.78
C LYS A 75 -13.37 6.29 -8.62
N TYR A 76 -12.04 6.24 -8.56
CA TYR A 76 -11.31 5.24 -7.78
C TYR A 76 -10.57 5.85 -6.60
N VAL A 77 -10.11 7.08 -6.73
CA VAL A 77 -9.51 7.82 -5.61
C VAL A 77 -10.63 8.52 -4.85
N ALA A 78 -10.47 8.62 -3.54
CA ALA A 78 -11.28 9.44 -2.66
C ALA A 78 -10.50 10.67 -2.19
N GLU A 79 -11.21 11.73 -1.85
CA GLU A 79 -10.63 12.89 -1.19
C GLU A 79 -10.00 12.49 0.16
N ILE A 80 -8.90 13.17 0.53
CA ILE A 80 -8.24 12.92 1.80
C ILE A 80 -9.14 13.34 2.96
N ARG A 81 -9.42 12.39 3.85
CA ARG A 81 -10.18 12.61 5.08
C ARG A 81 -9.25 12.64 6.27
N TRP A 82 -8.90 13.84 6.74
CA TRP A 82 -7.95 14.04 7.84
C TRP A 82 -8.39 13.41 9.16
N ASP A 83 -9.69 13.24 9.37
CA ASP A 83 -10.18 12.49 10.52
C ASP A 83 -9.84 11.00 10.42
N GLU A 84 -9.73 10.42 9.23
CA GLU A 84 -9.55 8.99 8.96
C GLU A 84 -8.10 8.47 9.03
N TRP A 85 -7.15 9.29 9.45
CA TRP A 85 -5.81 8.80 9.77
C TRP A 85 -5.87 7.75 10.88
N VAL A 86 -5.11 6.67 10.70
CA VAL A 86 -5.00 5.56 11.63
C VAL A 86 -3.54 5.20 11.84
N PHE A 87 -3.20 4.76 13.06
CA PHE A 87 -1.91 4.12 13.28
C PHE A 87 -1.89 2.74 12.64
N ASN A 88 -0.72 2.39 12.09
CA ASN A 88 -0.45 1.07 11.53
C ASN A 88 0.86 0.54 12.11
N ASN A 89 0.81 -0.70 12.61
CA ASN A 89 1.94 -1.44 13.14
C ASN A 89 2.04 -2.78 12.39
N ALA A 90 3.15 -2.99 11.69
CA ALA A 90 3.42 -4.21 10.96
C ALA A 90 4.94 -4.39 10.72
N GLY A 91 5.45 -5.61 10.90
CA GLY A 91 6.86 -5.92 10.66
C GLY A 91 7.83 -5.19 11.60
N ASN A 92 7.40 -4.86 12.82
CA ASN A 92 8.03 -3.96 13.79
C ASN A 92 8.08 -2.48 13.38
N ALA A 93 7.60 -2.13 12.18
CA ALA A 93 7.46 -0.75 11.76
C ALA A 93 6.13 -0.16 12.27
N MET A 94 6.18 1.10 12.67
CA MET A 94 5.05 1.89 13.14
C MET A 94 4.97 3.18 12.35
N GLY A 95 3.79 3.45 11.79
CA GLY A 95 3.48 4.69 11.11
C GLY A 95 2.03 5.08 11.28
N ALA A 96 1.66 6.17 10.62
CA ALA A 96 0.28 6.55 10.41
C ALA A 96 -0.03 6.47 8.92
N MET A 97 -1.26 6.10 8.58
CA MET A 97 -1.72 6.07 7.19
C MET A 97 -3.10 6.67 7.02
N VAL A 98 -3.37 7.09 5.79
CA VAL A 98 -4.72 7.40 5.29
C VAL A 98 -4.96 6.69 3.97
N LEU A 99 -6.14 6.09 3.83
CA LEU A 99 -6.56 5.41 2.61
C LEU A 99 -7.12 6.40 1.58
N LEU A 100 -6.60 6.34 0.36
CA LEU A 100 -7.15 7.06 -0.80
C LEU A 100 -7.95 6.10 -1.70
N HIS A 101 -7.50 4.85 -1.83
CA HIS A 101 -8.18 3.78 -2.56
C HIS A 101 -7.97 2.43 -1.87
N ALA A 102 -8.97 1.56 -1.92
CA ALA A 102 -8.80 0.13 -1.67
C ALA A 102 -9.82 -0.69 -2.48
N SER A 103 -9.34 -1.70 -3.17
CA SER A 103 -10.07 -2.77 -3.86
C SER A 103 -9.46 -4.12 -3.46
N VAL A 104 -9.93 -5.23 -4.04
CA VAL A 104 -9.33 -6.53 -3.74
C VAL A 104 -8.00 -6.75 -4.48
N SER A 105 -7.73 -5.94 -5.51
CA SER A 105 -6.52 -6.02 -6.33
C SER A 105 -5.53 -4.87 -6.17
N GLU A 106 -5.97 -3.70 -5.69
CA GLU A 106 -5.12 -2.52 -5.53
C GLU A 106 -5.48 -1.72 -4.27
N TYR A 107 -4.49 -1.11 -3.61
CA TYR A 107 -4.73 0.01 -2.70
C TYR A 107 -3.80 1.17 -3.00
N LEU A 108 -4.22 2.35 -2.58
CA LEU A 108 -3.42 3.57 -2.62
C LEU A 108 -3.55 4.27 -1.27
N ILE A 109 -2.44 4.43 -0.57
CA ILE A 109 -2.40 5.06 0.75
C ILE A 109 -1.27 6.09 0.81
N ILE A 110 -1.40 7.06 1.71
CA ILE A 110 -0.24 7.82 2.20
C ILE A 110 0.14 7.20 3.53
N PHE A 111 1.38 6.71 3.65
CA PHE A 111 1.92 6.11 4.86
C PHE A 111 3.20 6.85 5.29
N GLY A 112 3.43 6.95 6.59
CA GLY A 112 4.71 7.41 7.10
C GLY A 112 4.70 7.78 8.57
N THR A 113 5.82 8.36 9.00
CA THR A 113 6.00 8.88 10.35
C THR A 113 7.03 10.01 10.36
N PRO A 114 6.78 11.10 11.09
CA PRO A 114 7.79 12.14 11.29
C PRO A 114 8.91 11.71 12.25
N LEU A 115 8.70 10.63 13.02
CA LEU A 115 9.65 10.17 14.05
C LEU A 115 10.72 9.23 13.49
N GLY A 116 10.43 8.57 12.38
CA GLY A 116 11.23 7.45 11.88
C GLY A 116 10.67 6.10 12.31
N THR A 117 10.79 5.11 11.44
CA THR A 117 10.45 3.72 11.69
C THR A 117 11.37 2.79 10.91
N GLU A 118 11.46 1.53 11.35
CA GLU A 118 12.30 0.51 10.77
C GLU A 118 11.66 -0.86 10.98
N GLY A 119 11.76 -1.75 10.00
CA GLY A 119 11.18 -3.06 10.11
C GLY A 119 11.39 -3.98 8.91
N HIS A 120 10.72 -5.12 8.97
CA HIS A 120 10.63 -6.07 7.86
C HIS A 120 9.52 -5.63 6.92
N THR A 121 9.77 -5.66 5.61
CA THR A 121 8.82 -5.21 4.57
C THR A 121 7.59 -6.13 4.37
N GLY A 122 7.41 -7.15 5.21
CA GLY A 122 6.53 -8.28 4.88
C GLY A 122 6.98 -9.11 3.66
N ILE A 123 6.21 -10.17 3.37
CA ILE A 123 6.28 -10.94 2.12
C ILE A 123 4.88 -10.92 1.53
N HIS A 124 4.72 -10.24 0.40
CA HIS A 124 3.41 -9.92 -0.14
C HIS A 124 3.11 -10.64 -1.45
N MET A 125 1.85 -11.01 -1.63
CA MET A 125 1.30 -11.49 -2.91
C MET A 125 0.89 -10.31 -3.81
N ALA A 126 1.56 -9.17 -3.68
CA ALA A 126 1.40 -7.97 -4.47
C ALA A 126 2.77 -7.33 -4.73
N ASP A 127 2.89 -6.60 -5.84
CA ASP A 127 3.95 -5.61 -6.02
C ASP A 127 3.60 -4.36 -5.22
N ASP A 128 4.61 -3.73 -4.64
CA ASP A 128 4.44 -2.54 -3.81
C ASP A 128 5.41 -1.44 -4.26
N TYR A 129 4.87 -0.24 -4.49
CA TYR A 129 5.57 0.92 -5.01
C TYR A 129 5.50 2.04 -3.98
N PHE A 130 6.65 2.37 -3.41
CA PHE A 130 6.83 3.44 -2.42
C PHE A 130 7.40 4.67 -3.09
N THR A 131 6.57 5.67 -3.37
CA THR A 131 7.04 6.97 -3.86
C THR A 131 7.24 7.92 -2.70
N ILE A 132 8.48 8.30 -2.41
CA ILE A 132 8.79 9.14 -1.25
C ILE A 132 8.28 10.56 -1.46
N LEU A 133 7.49 11.06 -0.51
CA LEU A 133 6.91 12.42 -0.55
C LEU A 133 7.74 13.40 0.27
N THR A 134 8.25 12.95 1.43
CA THR A 134 9.08 13.77 2.33
C THR A 134 10.08 12.87 3.06
N GLY A 135 11.21 13.45 3.48
CA GLY A 135 12.22 12.73 4.26
C GLY A 135 13.00 11.72 3.43
N GLN A 136 13.22 10.52 3.97
CA GLN A 136 14.08 9.52 3.32
C GLN A 136 13.69 8.10 3.72
N GLU A 137 13.74 7.19 2.74
CA GLU A 137 13.76 5.74 2.96
C GLU A 137 15.17 5.20 2.78
N THR A 138 15.58 4.29 3.67
CA THR A 138 16.76 3.45 3.50
C THR A 138 16.35 1.99 3.46
N PHE A 139 16.98 1.23 2.59
CA PHE A 139 16.51 -0.09 2.21
C PHE A 139 17.69 -1.02 1.92
N PHE A 140 17.60 -2.30 2.28
CA PHE A 140 18.57 -3.29 1.81
C PHE A 140 18.01 -4.72 1.79
N TYR A 141 18.51 -5.53 0.87
CA TYR A 141 18.27 -6.97 0.82
C TYR A 141 19.29 -7.73 1.66
N ALA A 142 18.87 -8.85 2.24
CA ALA A 142 19.80 -9.75 2.94
C ALA A 142 20.96 -10.17 2.03
N GLY A 143 22.19 -9.85 2.43
CA GLY A 143 23.41 -10.08 1.65
C GLY A 143 24.02 -8.82 1.03
N GLU A 144 23.27 -7.72 0.94
CA GLU A 144 23.85 -6.40 0.66
C GLU A 144 24.62 -5.90 1.89
N VAL A 145 25.74 -5.21 1.64
CA VAL A 145 26.58 -4.61 2.70
C VAL A 145 26.36 -3.10 2.83
N ASP A 146 25.81 -2.47 1.80
CA ASP A 146 25.48 -1.05 1.74
C ASP A 146 23.98 -0.87 1.56
N THR A 147 23.44 0.23 2.10
CA THR A 147 22.01 0.56 1.94
C THR A 147 21.75 1.27 0.62
N ARG A 148 20.56 1.04 0.08
CA ARG A 148 19.94 1.86 -0.93
C ARG A 148 19.20 3.01 -0.25
N VAL A 149 19.18 4.18 -0.88
CA VAL A 149 18.57 5.39 -0.32
C VAL A 149 17.61 5.97 -1.35
N PHE A 150 16.38 6.25 -0.92
CA PHE A 150 15.35 6.90 -1.73
C PHE A 150 14.94 8.22 -1.07
N LYS A 151 14.94 9.28 -1.87
CA LYS A 151 14.64 10.67 -1.48
C LYS A 151 13.30 11.13 -2.08
N PRO A 152 12.77 12.31 -1.69
CA PRO A 152 11.49 12.78 -2.22
C PRO A 152 11.48 12.78 -3.76
N GLY A 153 10.46 12.14 -4.34
CA GLY A 153 10.31 11.92 -5.78
C GLY A 153 10.87 10.58 -6.28
N ASP A 154 11.77 9.93 -5.55
CA ASP A 154 12.22 8.57 -5.87
C ASP A 154 11.11 7.55 -5.60
N GLN A 155 11.14 6.43 -6.33
CA GLN A 155 10.20 5.32 -6.15
C GLN A 155 10.97 4.03 -5.88
N ASN A 156 10.73 3.43 -4.71
CA ASN A 156 11.17 2.08 -4.39
C ASN A 156 10.12 1.08 -4.88
N HIS A 157 10.54 0.03 -5.60
CA HIS A 157 9.66 -1.04 -6.07
C HIS A 157 10.02 -2.34 -5.36
N MET A 158 9.18 -2.73 -4.41
CA MET A 158 9.22 -4.03 -3.78
C MET A 158 8.46 -5.04 -4.64
N ARG A 159 9.19 -6.00 -5.19
CA ARG A 159 8.58 -7.02 -6.03
C ARG A 159 7.79 -8.00 -5.20
N ARG A 160 6.73 -8.50 -5.82
CA ARG A 160 5.93 -9.59 -5.25
C ARG A 160 6.79 -10.76 -4.79
N GLY A 161 6.58 -11.18 -3.54
CA GLY A 161 7.26 -12.33 -2.93
C GLY A 161 8.68 -12.05 -2.42
N ASP A 162 9.22 -10.86 -2.65
CA ASP A 162 10.50 -10.46 -2.07
C ASP A 162 10.34 -10.07 -0.58
N LYS A 163 11.49 -9.87 0.06
CA LYS A 163 11.61 -9.38 1.44
C LYS A 163 12.86 -8.55 1.60
N ALA A 164 12.77 -7.52 2.41
CA ALA A 164 13.90 -6.69 2.79
C ALA A 164 13.71 -6.12 4.19
N GLN A 165 14.73 -5.41 4.65
CA GLN A 165 14.60 -4.48 5.76
C GLN A 165 14.56 -3.07 5.20
N TYR A 166 13.70 -2.24 5.78
CA TYR A 166 13.58 -0.84 5.42
C TYR A 166 13.54 0.01 6.68
N ALA A 167 13.93 1.27 6.54
CA ALA A 167 13.65 2.32 7.49
C ALA A 167 13.14 3.54 6.75
N LEU A 168 12.10 4.18 7.28
CA LEU A 168 11.49 5.37 6.72
C LEU A 168 11.42 6.46 7.79
N LYS A 169 12.01 7.61 7.51
CA LYS A 169 11.76 8.84 8.28
C LYS A 169 11.19 9.88 7.34
N GLY A 170 9.87 10.00 7.33
CA GLY A 170 9.15 10.77 6.33
C GLY A 170 7.80 10.15 5.98
N PHE A 171 7.33 10.44 4.78
CA PHE A 171 6.05 9.97 4.26
C PHE A 171 6.20 9.57 2.80
N ALA A 172 5.42 8.58 2.36
CA ALA A 172 5.39 8.08 1.00
C ALA A 172 3.94 7.89 0.53
N LEU A 173 3.73 8.00 -0.78
CA LEU A 173 2.56 7.45 -1.44
C LEU A 173 2.89 5.99 -1.76
N GLU A 174 2.05 5.09 -1.26
CA GLU A 174 2.23 3.65 -1.39
C GLU A 174 1.10 3.09 -2.25
N LEU A 175 1.49 2.44 -3.35
CA LEU A 175 0.62 1.69 -4.25
C LEU A 175 0.97 0.22 -4.14
N ALA A 176 0.00 -0.62 -3.76
CA ALA A 176 0.14 -2.06 -3.90
C ALA A 176 -0.78 -2.61 -4.98
N GLN A 177 -0.29 -3.58 -5.76
CA GLN A 177 -1.03 -4.24 -6.85
C GLN A 177 -0.86 -5.76 -6.79
N GLY A 178 -1.94 -6.49 -6.53
CA GLY A 178 -1.94 -7.95 -6.33
C GLY A 178 -3.05 -8.41 -5.40
N CYS A 179 -2.86 -9.48 -4.63
CA CYS A 179 -3.88 -9.93 -3.69
C CYS A 179 -3.88 -9.06 -2.41
N ILE A 180 -4.62 -7.95 -2.39
CA ILE A 180 -4.67 -7.05 -1.23
C ILE A 180 -5.21 -7.75 0.03
N PRO A 181 -6.30 -8.56 -0.01
CA PRO A 181 -6.74 -9.31 1.15
C PRO A 181 -5.67 -10.25 1.72
N CYS A 182 -4.76 -10.75 0.88
CA CYS A 182 -3.66 -11.61 1.30
C CYS A 182 -2.58 -10.84 2.09
N MET A 183 -2.52 -9.51 1.98
CA MET A 183 -1.57 -8.67 2.74
C MET A 183 -2.09 -8.33 4.14
N LEU A 184 -3.42 -8.31 4.34
CA LEU A 184 -4.05 -7.90 5.59
C LEU A 184 -3.58 -8.68 6.84
N PRO A 185 -3.33 -10.00 6.79
CA PRO A 185 -2.81 -10.71 7.96
C PRO A 185 -1.50 -10.11 8.47
N PHE A 186 -0.57 -9.75 7.57
CA PHE A 186 0.68 -9.08 7.96
C PHE A 186 0.41 -7.70 8.55
N GLY A 187 -0.42 -6.89 7.89
CA GLY A 187 -0.75 -5.53 8.32
C GLY A 187 -1.53 -5.43 9.64
N PHE A 188 -2.11 -6.54 10.12
CA PHE A 188 -2.95 -6.57 11.32
C PHE A 188 -2.38 -7.41 12.47
N LEU A 189 -1.45 -8.33 12.20
CA LEU A 189 -0.98 -9.27 13.22
C LEU A 189 -0.43 -8.53 14.45
N GLU A 190 0.43 -7.53 14.25
CA GLU A 190 1.05 -6.79 15.36
C GLU A 190 0.06 -5.87 16.08
N ALA A 191 -0.95 -5.33 15.41
CA ALA A 191 -2.02 -4.59 16.06
C ALA A 191 -2.77 -5.48 17.08
N VAL A 192 -2.93 -6.77 16.77
CA VAL A 192 -3.62 -7.74 17.62
C VAL A 192 -2.70 -8.35 18.67
N THR A 193 -1.46 -8.71 18.31
CA THR A 193 -0.57 -9.51 19.16
C THR A 193 0.48 -8.69 19.92
N SER A 194 0.75 -7.45 19.49
CA SER A 194 1.79 -6.60 20.08
C SER A 194 1.18 -5.37 20.75
N THR A 195 0.60 -4.44 19.98
CA THR A 195 0.12 -3.16 20.53
C THR A 195 -1.23 -3.29 21.23
N MET A 196 -2.04 -4.29 20.84
CA MET A 196 -3.42 -4.46 21.31
C MET A 196 -4.30 -3.22 21.09
N ASP A 197 -3.97 -2.40 20.10
CA ASP A 197 -4.76 -1.21 19.71
C ASP A 197 -5.97 -1.63 18.88
N TYR A 198 -6.96 -2.21 19.55
CA TYR A 198 -8.20 -2.67 18.93
C TYR A 198 -9.03 -1.53 18.33
N GLN A 199 -8.82 -0.29 18.78
CA GLN A 199 -9.51 0.87 18.25
C GLN A 199 -8.98 1.21 16.85
N SER A 200 -7.66 1.38 16.69
CA SER A 200 -7.04 1.63 15.38
C SER A 200 -7.27 0.45 14.44
N PHE A 201 -7.18 -0.79 14.95
CA PHE A 201 -7.50 -1.99 14.17
C PHE A 201 -8.94 -1.98 13.63
N GLY A 202 -9.94 -1.81 14.51
CA GLY A 202 -11.35 -1.77 14.11
C GLY A 202 -11.67 -0.65 13.13
N ARG A 203 -11.04 0.52 13.32
CA ARG A 203 -11.17 1.66 12.41
C ARG A 203 -10.58 1.35 11.04
N THR A 204 -9.39 0.76 10.99
CA THR A 204 -8.74 0.37 9.74
C THR A 204 -9.59 -0.65 8.97
N VAL A 205 -10.10 -1.68 9.65
CA VAL A 205 -10.99 -2.68 9.04
C VAL A 205 -12.24 -2.02 8.45
N TRP A 206 -12.89 -1.12 9.19
CA TRP A 206 -14.09 -0.43 8.71
C TRP A 206 -13.82 0.45 7.50
N ILE A 207 -12.75 1.27 7.53
CA ILE A 207 -12.38 2.14 6.39
C ILE A 207 -12.06 1.29 5.16
N THR A 208 -11.20 0.27 5.30
CA THR A 208 -10.82 -0.61 4.19
C THR A 208 -12.02 -1.34 3.61
N ALA A 209 -12.90 -1.90 4.45
CA ALA A 209 -14.11 -2.58 3.98
C ALA A 209 -15.07 -1.63 3.25
N ARG A 210 -15.21 -0.37 3.73
CA ARG A 210 -16.02 0.66 3.06
C ARG A 210 -15.47 0.97 1.67
N HIS A 211 -14.17 1.21 1.53
CA HIS A 211 -13.54 1.49 0.24
C HIS A 211 -13.62 0.28 -0.71
N MET A 212 -13.32 -0.94 -0.23
CA MET A 212 -13.43 -2.16 -1.03
C MET A 212 -14.87 -2.39 -1.52
N GLY A 213 -15.86 -2.23 -0.64
CA GLY A 213 -17.27 -2.37 -1.01
C GLY A 213 -17.71 -1.34 -2.07
N GLN A 214 -17.29 -0.08 -1.93
CA GLN A 214 -17.57 0.97 -2.91
C GLN A 214 -16.94 0.66 -4.28
N ASN A 215 -15.68 0.19 -4.29
CA ASN A 215 -14.99 -0.19 -5.53
C ASN A 215 -15.62 -1.42 -6.20
N LEU A 216 -16.02 -2.43 -5.42
CA LEU A 216 -16.72 -3.60 -5.93
C LEU A 216 -18.06 -3.23 -6.59
N LEU A 217 -18.82 -2.29 -6.00
CA LEU A 217 -20.07 -1.78 -6.59
C LEU A 217 -19.84 -1.04 -7.92
N GLN A 218 -18.64 -0.50 -8.14
CA GLN A 218 -18.22 0.12 -9.41
C GLN A 218 -17.61 -0.90 -10.39
N GLY A 219 -17.61 -2.19 -10.06
CA GLY A 219 -17.01 -3.26 -10.88
C GLY A 219 -15.49 -3.33 -10.79
N LYS A 220 -14.86 -2.60 -9.87
CA LYS A 220 -13.43 -2.70 -9.61
C LYS A 220 -13.16 -3.88 -8.69
N ILE A 221 -12.47 -4.86 -9.26
CA ILE A 221 -11.88 -6.00 -8.55
C ILE A 221 -10.45 -5.61 -8.24
#